data_AF-A0A2A4VQM6-F1
#
_entry.id   AF-A0A2A4VQM6-F1
#
_cell.length_a   1.000
_cell.length_b   1.000
_cell.length_c   1.000
_cell.angle_alpha   90.00
_cell.angle_beta   90.00
_cell.angle_gamma   90.00
#
_symmetry.space_group_name_H-M   'P 1'
#
loop_
_entity.id
_entity.type
_entity.pdbx_description
1 polymer ?
#
loop_
_entity_poly.entity_id
_entity_poly.type
_entity_poly.pdbx_seq_one_letter_code
_entity_poly.pdbx_strand_id
1 'polypeptide(L)' 'MQPQMSFDPNVYFGIVAENLLKNFGPKALEYADKALNKMKALGDDEGFNMWLSIHEHLALIAANTLRPEGTIFH' A
#
# COMPACT_ATOMS: atom_id res chain seq x y z
N MET A 1 20.73 -11.93 25.04
CA MET A 1 19.41 -12.18 24.43
C MET A 1 19.13 -11.02 23.51
N GLN A 2 19.08 -11.24 22.19
CA GLN A 2 18.70 -10.16 21.26
C GLN A 2 17.24 -9.80 21.54
N PRO A 3 16.87 -8.52 21.65
CA PRO A 3 15.47 -8.15 21.82
C PRO A 3 14.71 -8.60 20.58
N GLN A 4 13.79 -9.54 20.77
CA GLN A 4 12.84 -9.96 19.74
C GLN A 4 11.97 -8.74 19.43
N MET A 5 12.30 -7.98 18.38
CA MET A 5 11.38 -6.97 17.87
C MET A 5 10.09 -7.69 17.50
N SER A 6 8.98 -7.34 18.17
CA SER A 6 7.67 -7.85 17.83
C SER A 6 7.35 -7.44 16.40
N PHE A 7 7.09 -8.41 15.52
CA PHE A 7 6.65 -8.13 14.17
C PHE A 7 5.27 -7.49 14.22
N ASP A 8 5.17 -6.24 13.76
CA ASP A 8 3.90 -5.55 13.53
C ASP A 8 3.60 -5.57 12.02
N PRO A 9 2.62 -6.38 11.57
CA PRO A 9 2.25 -6.46 10.17
C PRO A 9 1.85 -5.10 9.57
N ASN A 10 1.21 -4.23 10.36
CA ASN A 10 0.72 -2.96 9.85
C ASN A 10 1.87 -2.01 9.50
N VAL A 11 2.90 -1.94 10.35
CA VAL A 11 4.13 -1.18 10.07
C VAL A 11 4.82 -1.74 8.84
N TYR A 12 4.89 -3.07 8.72
CA TYR A 12 5.48 -3.72 7.56
C TYR A 12 4.74 -3.38 6.25
N PHE A 13 3.41 -3.38 6.25
CA PHE A 13 2.61 -3.04 5.07
C PHE A 13 2.78 -1.57 4.65
N GLY A 14 2.93 -0.66 5.61
CA GLY A 14 3.31 0.73 5.32
C GLY A 14 4.64 0.84 4.58
N ILE A 15 5.67 0.13 5.04
CA ILE A 15 7.00 0.09 4.38
C ILE A 15 6.90 -0.49 2.96
N VAL A 16 6.08 -1.54 2.77
CA VAL A 16 5.86 -2.12 1.43
C VAL A 16 5.17 -1.10 0.53
N ALA A 17 4.14 -0.40 1.00
CA ALA A 17 3.41 0.61 0.24
C ALA A 17 4.33 1.77 -0.19
N GLU A 18 5.17 2.28 0.71
CA GLU A 18 6.17 3.31 0.40
C GLU A 18 7.14 2.84 -0.71
N ASN A 19 7.64 1.61 -0.60
CA ASN A 19 8.54 1.05 -1.60
C ASN A 19 7.86 0.85 -2.95
N LEU A 20 6.60 0.40 -2.97
CA LEU A 20 5.83 0.26 -4.20
C LEU A 20 5.62 1.62 -4.87
N LEU A 21 5.21 2.65 -4.12
CA LEU A 21 5.02 3.98 -4.65
C LEU A 21 6.33 4.59 -5.17
N LYS A 22 7.44 4.40 -4.45
CA LYS A 22 8.76 4.87 -4.88
C LYS A 22 9.23 4.25 -6.19
N ASN A 23 8.97 2.97 -6.40
CA ASN A 23 9.46 2.25 -7.58
C ASN A 23 8.52 2.35 -8.80
N PHE A 24 7.20 2.41 -8.57
CA PHE A 24 6.21 2.36 -9.64
C PHE A 24 5.42 3.66 -9.81
N GLY A 25 5.60 4.64 -8.93
CA GLY A 25 4.88 5.91 -8.95
C GLY A 25 3.36 5.70 -8.90
N PRO A 26 2.56 6.53 -9.61
CA PRO A 26 1.10 6.43 -9.60
C PRO A 26 0.55 5.05 -10.02
N LYS A 27 1.31 4.26 -10.79
CA LYS A 27 0.90 2.91 -11.20
C LYS A 27 0.86 1.90 -10.05
N ALA A 28 1.46 2.22 -8.91
CA ALA A 28 1.49 1.33 -7.76
C ALA A 28 0.08 0.98 -7.25
N LEU A 29 -0.87 1.94 -7.29
CA LEU A 29 -2.29 1.69 -6.98
C LEU A 29 -2.91 0.67 -7.94
N GLU A 30 -2.70 0.85 -9.25
CA GLU A 30 -3.23 -0.06 -10.27
C GLU A 30 -2.70 -1.50 -10.09
N TYR A 31 -1.43 -1.65 -9.69
CA TYR A 31 -0.88 -2.98 -9.41
C TYR A 31 -1.45 -3.61 -8.15
N ALA A 32 -1.65 -2.82 -7.09
CA ALA A 32 -2.31 -3.29 -5.86
C ALA A 32 -3.76 -3.72 -6.14
N ASP A 33 -4.51 -2.97 -6.96
CA ASP A 33 -5.85 -3.35 -7.42
C ASP A 33 -5.85 -4.67 -8.20
N LYS A 34 -4.89 -4.86 -9.11
CA LYS A 34 -4.74 -6.13 -9.85
C LYS A 34 -4.44 -7.29 -8.91
N ALA A 35 -3.60 -7.08 -7.89
CA ALA A 35 -3.30 -8.09 -6.90
C ALA A 35 -4.55 -8.48 -6.09
N LEU A 36 -5.31 -7.50 -5.60
CA LEU A 36 -6.60 -7.72 -4.91
C LEU A 36 -7.57 -8.55 -5.74
N ASN A 37 -7.78 -8.17 -7.00
CA ASN A 37 -8.64 -8.91 -7.91
C ASN A 37 -8.17 -10.35 -8.12
N LYS A 38 -6.85 -10.56 -8.23
CA LYS A 38 -6.26 -11.89 -8.36
C LYS A 38 -6.48 -12.74 -7.10
N MET A 39 -6.24 -12.19 -5.90
CA MET A 39 -6.45 -12.92 -4.65
C MET A 39 -7.91 -13.33 -4.48
N LYS A 40 -8.84 -12.41 -4.78
CA LYS A 40 -10.28 -12.69 -4.76
C LYS A 40 -10.67 -13.79 -5.75
N ALA A 41 -10.13 -13.77 -6.97
CA ALA A 41 -10.40 -14.80 -7.98
C ALA A 41 -9.83 -16.18 -7.59
N LEU A 42 -8.76 -16.23 -6.80
CA LEU A 42 -8.17 -17.45 -6.29
C LEU A 42 -8.85 -17.96 -5.01
N GLY A 43 -9.70 -17.16 -4.37
CA GLY A 43 -10.25 -17.46 -3.05
C GLY A 43 -9.20 -17.39 -1.94
N ASP A 44 -8.13 -16.61 -2.14
CA ASP A 44 -7.05 -16.42 -1.16
C ASP A 44 -7.39 -15.22 -0.25
N ASP A 45 -8.14 -15.50 0.82
CA ASP A 45 -8.60 -14.48 1.77
C ASP A 45 -7.44 -13.85 2.56
N GLU A 46 -6.39 -14.62 2.87
CA GLU A 46 -5.21 -14.12 3.59
C GLU A 46 -4.42 -13.16 2.69
N GLY A 47 -4.13 -13.59 1.46
CA GLY A 47 -3.49 -12.74 0.46
C GLY A 47 -4.32 -11.50 0.15
N PHE A 48 -5.65 -11.62 0.09
CA PHE A 48 -6.54 -10.50 -0.12
C PHE A 48 -6.43 -9.46 1.01
N ASN A 49 -6.53 -9.89 2.27
CA ASN A 49 -6.43 -8.98 3.43
C ASN A 49 -5.06 -8.30 3.53
N MET A 50 -3.99 -9.02 3.19
CA MET A 50 -2.64 -8.46 3.10
C MET A 50 -2.58 -7.35 2.04
N TRP A 51 -3.01 -7.64 0.81
CA TRP A 51 -3.00 -6.66 -0.28
C TRP A 51 -3.95 -5.48 -0.03
N LEU A 52 -5.07 -5.71 0.68
CA LEU A 52 -6.00 -4.66 1.07
C LEU A 52 -5.32 -3.67 2.03
N SER A 53 -4.63 -4.19 3.03
CA SER A 53 -3.89 -3.35 3.99
C SER A 53 -2.79 -2.55 3.28
N ILE A 54 -2.02 -3.17 2.38
CA ILE A 54 -1.02 -2.46 1.57
C ILE A 54 -1.67 -1.39 0.69
N HIS A 55 -2.80 -1.70 0.04
CA HIS A 55 -3.53 -0.76 -0.80
C HIS A 55 -4.03 0.46 -0.01
N GLU A 56 -4.56 0.27 1.20
CA GLU A 56 -5.00 1.36 2.08
C GLU A 56 -3.87 2.33 2.43
N HIS A 57 -2.70 1.79 2.84
CA HIS A 57 -1.49 2.60 3.05
C HIS A 57 -1.08 3.34 1.79
N LEU A 58 -1.10 2.66 0.64
CA LEU A 58 -0.68 3.24 -0.62
C LEU A 58 -1.59 4.39 -1.06
N ALA A 59 -2.91 4.24 -0.91
CA ALA A 59 -3.89 5.27 -1.18
C ALA A 59 -3.69 6.49 -0.28
N LEU A 60 -3.44 6.29 1.02
CA LEU A 60 -3.17 7.37 1.97
C LEU A 60 -1.88 8.12 1.60
N ILE A 61 -0.79 7.40 1.33
CA ILE A 61 0.49 8.02 0.98
C ILE A 61 0.35 8.78 -0.34
N ALA A 62 -0.24 8.16 -1.37
CA ALA A 62 -0.45 8.77 -2.68
C ALA A 62 -1.31 10.04 -2.59
N ALA A 63 -2.37 10.03 -1.79
CA ALA A 63 -3.21 11.21 -1.56
C ALA A 63 -2.44 12.37 -0.91
N ASN A 64 -1.43 12.07 -0.09
CA ASN A 64 -0.59 13.09 0.55
C ASN A 64 0.58 13.56 -0.33
N THR A 65 1.16 12.68 -1.16
CA THR A 65 2.35 13.00 -1.98
C THR A 65 2.02 13.50 -3.39
N LEU A 66 0.90 13.09 -3.97
CA LEU A 66 0.49 13.51 -5.31
C LEU A 66 -0.44 14.73 -5.29
N ARG A 67 -0.80 15.22 -4.10
CA ARG A 67 -1.51 16.48 -3.97
C ARG A 67 -0.55 17.61 -4.38
N PRO A 68 -0.86 18.42 -5.40
CA PRO A 68 0.00 19.54 -5.75
C PRO A 68 0.02 20.50 -4.56
N GLU A 69 1.20 20.76 -3.99
CA GLU A 69 1.38 21.92 -3.15
C GLU A 69 1.03 23.16 -3.99
N GLY A 70 -0.08 23.82 -3.67
CA GLY A 70 -0.42 25.12 -4.27
C GLY A 70 -1.50 25.15 -5.36
N THR A 71 -2.45 24.21 -5.42
CA THR A 71 -3.70 24.52 -6.15
C THR A 71 -4.53 25.51 -5.32
N ILE A 72 -4.20 26.80 -5.43
CA ILE A 72 -5.11 27.88 -5.07
C ILE A 72 -6.22 27.85 -6.12
N PHE A 73 -7.41 27.42 -5.71
CA PHE A 73 -8.61 27.71 -6.48
C PHE A 73 -8.86 29.21 -6.34
N HIS A 74 -8.56 29.97 -7.40
CA HIS A 74 -8.97 31.37 -7.56
C HIS A 74 -10.44 31.44 -7.98
#